data_AF-A0A9Q9YZL5-F1
#
_entry.id   AF-A0A9Q9YZL5-F1
#
_cell.length_a   1.000
_cell.length_b   1.000
_cell.length_c   1.000
_cell.angle_alpha   90.00
_cell.angle_beta   90.00
_cell.angle_gamma   90.00
#
_symmetry.space_group_name_H-M   'P 1'
#
loop_
_entity.id
_entity.type
_entity.pdbx_description
1 polymer ?
#
loop_
_entity_poly.entity_id
_entity_poly.type
_entity_poly.pdbx_seq_one_letter_code
_entity_poly.pdbx_strand_id
1 'polypeptide(L)'
;MFGGFDGASRLRSAETYNPQTNTWCDIASMYNQRSNFGIEVVDDQLFAVGGFTGISTTSDVECYDEKTNEWSDANEMAIFRSALSCCVVSGLSNMAQYAAQRDAVQIQDESE
;
A
#
# COMPACT_ATOMS: atom_id res chain seq x y z
N MET A 1 6.28 -3.99 9.81
CA MET A 1 5.26 -5.04 9.63
C MET A 1 3.94 -4.37 9.38
N PHE A 2 3.15 -4.88 8.43
CA PHE A 2 1.92 -4.24 7.97
C PHE A 2 0.86 -5.31 7.77
N GLY A 3 -0.32 -5.10 8.34
CA GLY A 3 -1.46 -6.01 8.22
C GLY A 3 -1.14 -7.45 8.67
N GLY A 4 -1.69 -8.43 7.95
CA GLY A 4 -1.48 -9.86 8.22
C GLY A 4 -2.68 -10.51 8.91
N PHE A 5 -2.42 -11.62 9.61
CA PHE A 5 -3.44 -12.42 10.31
C PHE A 5 -2.88 -12.88 11.66
N ASP A 6 -3.58 -12.56 12.75
CA ASP A 6 -3.16 -12.86 14.12
C ASP A 6 -3.64 -14.24 14.64
N GLY A 7 -4.30 -15.02 13.79
CA GLY A 7 -4.97 -16.27 14.18
C GLY A 7 -6.47 -16.15 14.39
N ALA A 8 -7.00 -14.92 14.51
CA ALA A 8 -8.42 -14.63 14.67
C ALA A 8 -8.96 -13.68 13.61
N SER A 9 -8.24 -12.60 13.31
CA SER A 9 -8.67 -11.50 12.44
C SER A 9 -7.57 -11.03 11.50
N ARG A 10 -7.98 -10.42 10.38
CA ARG A 10 -7.03 -9.73 9.50
C ARG A 10 -6.71 -8.40 10.14
N LEU A 11 -5.44 -8.03 10.11
CA LEU A 11 -4.99 -6.80 10.72
C LEU A 11 -4.92 -5.69 9.68
N ARG A 12 -5.18 -4.47 10.15
CA ARG A 12 -4.83 -3.22 9.46
C ARG A 12 -3.70 -2.46 10.15
N SER A 13 -3.29 -2.92 11.33
CA SER A 13 -2.23 -2.30 12.11
C SER A 13 -0.90 -2.39 11.37
N ALA A 14 -0.02 -1.46 11.72
CA ALA A 14 1.29 -1.33 11.14
C ALA A 14 2.28 -0.92 12.23
N GLU A 15 3.47 -1.50 12.16
CA GLU A 15 4.56 -1.26 13.11
C GLU A 15 5.87 -1.10 12.31
N THR A 16 6.72 -0.18 12.73
CA THR A 16 8.07 -0.02 12.19
C THR A 16 9.10 -0.53 13.20
N TYR A 17 10.21 -1.08 12.69
CA TYR A 17 11.31 -1.54 13.51
C TYR A 17 12.48 -0.57 13.42
N ASN A 18 12.93 -0.08 14.57
CA ASN A 18 14.13 0.73 14.67
C ASN A 18 15.32 -0.15 15.07
N PRO A 19 16.32 -0.37 14.18
CA PRO A 19 17.47 -1.22 14.48
C PRO A 19 18.46 -0.59 15.46
N GLN A 20 18.46 0.73 15.64
CA GLN A 20 19.36 1.42 16.58
C GLN A 20 18.92 1.21 18.03
N THR A 21 17.62 1.25 18.26
CA THR A 21 17.02 1.04 19.59
C THR A 21 16.58 -0.40 19.81
N ASN A 22 16.56 -1.21 18.75
CA ASN A 22 16.05 -2.58 18.75
C ASN A 22 14.59 -2.67 19.28
N THR A 23 13.74 -1.76 18.81
CA THR A 23 12.34 -1.66 19.25
C THR A 23 11.39 -1.60 18.06
N TRP A 24 10.20 -2.15 18.25
CA TRP A 24 9.05 -1.90 17.39
C TRP A 24 8.28 -0.68 17.90
N CYS A 25 7.72 0.09 16.97
CA CYS A 25 6.86 1.23 17.28
C CYS A 25 5.65 1.20 16.36
N ASP A 26 4.47 1.46 16.93
CA ASP A 26 3.24 1.60 16.17
C ASP A 26 3.33 2.80 15.22
N ILE A 27 2.79 2.65 14.02
CA ILE A 27 2.57 3.72 13.04
C ILE A 27 1.10 3.74 12.62
N ALA A 28 0.72 4.69 11.76
CA ALA A 28 -0.65 4.75 11.29
C ALA A 28 -1.10 3.43 10.67
N SER A 29 -2.32 3.02 11.01
CA SER A 29 -2.95 1.83 10.45
C SER A 29 -3.46 2.11 9.04
N MET A 30 -3.40 1.09 8.17
CA MET A 30 -4.08 1.12 6.87
C MET A 30 -5.58 1.35 7.08
N TYR A 31 -6.28 1.84 6.05
CA TYR A 31 -7.74 1.96 6.11
C TYR A 31 -8.39 0.58 6.15
N ASN A 32 -7.89 -0.33 5.30
CA ASN A 32 -8.44 -1.67 5.15
C ASN A 32 -7.56 -2.73 5.81
N GLN A 33 -8.21 -3.65 6.52
CA GLN A 33 -7.53 -4.87 6.98
C GLN A 33 -7.19 -5.73 5.78
N ARG A 34 -5.96 -6.27 5.73
CA ARG A 34 -5.52 -7.11 4.63
C ARG A 34 -4.43 -8.09 5.03
N SER A 35 -4.52 -9.30 4.50
CA SER A 35 -3.46 -10.32 4.52
C SER A 35 -3.12 -10.75 3.08
N ASN A 36 -1.95 -11.37 2.86
CA ASN A 36 -1.55 -11.90 1.55
C ASN A 36 -1.54 -10.84 0.43
N PHE A 37 -1.26 -9.58 0.78
CA PHE A 37 -1.08 -8.48 -0.15
C PHE A 37 0.38 -8.38 -0.58
N GLY A 38 0.64 -7.69 -1.69
CA GLY A 38 2.00 -7.34 -2.10
C GLY A 38 2.38 -5.99 -1.51
N ILE A 39 3.64 -5.82 -1.14
CA ILE A 39 4.15 -4.56 -0.58
C ILE A 39 5.43 -4.14 -1.28
N GLU A 40 5.60 -2.85 -1.56
CA GLU A 40 6.79 -2.34 -2.26
C GLU A 40 6.98 -0.84 -2.02
N VAL A 41 8.22 -0.35 -2.07
CA VAL A 41 8.53 1.09 -1.94
C VAL A 41 8.71 1.71 -3.33
N VAL A 42 7.93 2.74 -3.64
CA VAL A 42 8.00 3.51 -4.89
C VAL A 42 8.00 5.00 -4.54
N ASP A 43 8.97 5.75 -5.06
CA ASP A 43 9.07 7.21 -4.85
C ASP A 43 8.97 7.65 -3.38
N ASP A 44 9.71 6.98 -2.48
CA ASP A 44 9.72 7.20 -1.03
C ASP A 44 8.37 6.94 -0.32
N GLN A 45 7.42 6.30 -0.99
CA GLN A 45 6.14 5.88 -0.41
C GLN A 45 6.01 4.35 -0.42
N LEU A 46 5.37 3.80 0.60
CA LEU A 46 5.17 2.36 0.73
C LEU A 46 3.78 1.98 0.24
N PHE A 47 3.69 1.13 -0.77
CA PHE A 47 2.42 0.71 -1.36
C PHE A 47 2.01 -0.67 -0.84
N ALA A 48 0.77 -0.80 -0.38
CA ALA A 48 0.11 -2.06 -0.08
C ALA A 48 -0.91 -2.38 -1.18
N VAL A 49 -0.67 -3.46 -1.92
CA VAL A 49 -1.36 -3.78 -3.18
C VAL A 49 -2.19 -5.05 -3.02
N GLY A 50 -3.51 -4.93 -3.19
CA GLY A 50 -4.45 -6.05 -3.16
C GLY A 50 -4.48 -6.79 -1.82
N GLY A 51 -4.68 -8.10 -1.86
CA GLY A 51 -4.73 -8.98 -0.70
C GLY A 51 -6.13 -9.50 -0.41
N PHE A 52 -6.32 -9.99 0.82
CA PHE A 52 -7.56 -10.57 1.30
C PHE A 52 -8.02 -9.84 2.56
N THR A 53 -9.22 -9.29 2.54
CA THR A 53 -9.77 -8.43 3.60
C THR A 53 -10.44 -9.20 4.73
N GLY A 54 -10.41 -10.53 4.70
CA GLY A 54 -11.22 -11.38 5.59
C GLY A 54 -12.56 -11.77 4.99
N ILE A 55 -13.08 -10.98 4.04
CA ILE A 55 -14.35 -11.24 3.34
C ILE A 55 -14.06 -11.68 1.90
N SER A 56 -13.28 -10.89 1.17
CA SER A 56 -12.99 -11.12 -0.24
C SER A 56 -11.54 -10.79 -0.56
N THR A 57 -11.11 -11.21 -1.75
CA THR A 57 -9.92 -10.63 -2.38
C THR A 57 -10.23 -9.19 -2.75
N THR A 58 -9.24 -8.30 -2.68
CA THR A 58 -9.35 -6.89 -3.05
C THR A 58 -8.41 -6.51 -4.21
N SER A 59 -8.81 -5.52 -4.99
CA SER A 59 -7.98 -4.80 -5.97
C SER A 59 -7.38 -3.51 -5.39
N ASP A 60 -7.82 -3.09 -4.20
CA ASP A 60 -7.48 -1.80 -3.62
C ASP A 60 -5.98 -1.69 -3.37
N VAL A 61 -5.46 -0.48 -3.61
CA VAL A 61 -4.09 -0.11 -3.33
C VAL A 61 -4.08 1.08 -2.39
N GLU A 62 -3.30 0.99 -1.33
CA GLU A 62 -3.09 2.09 -0.38
C GLU A 62 -1.60 2.43 -0.36
N CYS A 63 -1.24 3.70 -0.20
CA CYS A 63 0.14 4.12 0.01
C CYS A 63 0.33 4.81 1.36
N TYR A 64 1.49 4.63 1.96
CA TYR A 64 1.91 5.24 3.22
C TYR A 64 3.03 6.25 2.97
N ASP A 65 2.87 7.45 3.55
CA ASP A 65 3.90 8.48 3.60
C ASP A 65 4.48 8.56 5.03
N GLU A 66 5.78 8.28 5.15
CA GLU A 66 6.48 8.33 6.44
C GLU A 66 6.52 9.74 7.05
N LYS A 67 6.54 10.79 6.22
CA LYS A 67 6.67 12.17 6.68
C LYS A 67 5.41 12.66 7.37
N THR A 68 4.25 12.25 6.87
CA THR A 68 2.95 12.57 7.47
C THR A 68 2.49 11.48 8.44
N ASN A 69 3.06 10.27 8.35
CA ASN A 69 2.59 9.09 9.05
C ASN A 69 1.10 8.84 8.76
N GLU A 70 0.73 8.86 7.49
CA GLU A 70 -0.64 8.67 7.04
C GLU A 70 -0.70 7.71 5.85
N TRP A 71 -1.81 7.00 5.76
CA TRP A 71 -2.18 6.23 4.57
C TRP A 71 -3.06 7.07 3.65
N SER A 72 -3.07 6.74 2.37
CA SER A 72 -3.95 7.34 1.37
C SER A 72 -4.32 6.30 0.33
N ASP A 73 -5.50 6.44 -0.28
CA ASP A 73 -5.90 5.58 -1.39
C ASP A 73 -5.06 5.88 -2.63
N ALA A 74 -4.65 4.82 -3.31
CA ALA A 74 -3.99 4.89 -4.61
C ALA A 74 -4.89 4.25 -5.69
N ASN A 75 -4.45 4.32 -6.94
CA ASN A 75 -5.21 3.71 -8.05
C ASN A 75 -5.32 2.19 -7.85
N GLU A 76 -6.56 1.70 -7.90
CA GLU A 76 -6.87 0.28 -7.77
C GLU A 76 -6.32 -0.55 -8.94
N MET A 77 -6.07 -1.84 -8.69
CA MET A 77 -5.78 -2.78 -9.77
C MET A 77 -7.03 -3.11 -10.59
N ALA A 78 -6.87 -3.37 -11.88
CA ALA A 78 -7.97 -3.86 -12.71
C ALA A 78 -8.48 -5.26 -12.32
N ILE A 79 -7.68 -6.03 -11.56
CA ILE A 79 -7.99 -7.41 -11.19
C ILE A 79 -7.72 -7.59 -9.69
N PHE A 80 -8.70 -8.16 -9.00
CA PHE A 80 -8.61 -8.62 -7.62
C PHE A 80 -7.53 -9.69 -7.48
N ARG A 81 -6.51 -9.45 -6.63
CA ARG A 81 -5.40 -10.38 -6.42
C ARG A 81 -5.10 -10.55 -4.95
N SER A 82 -4.86 -11.79 -4.52
CA SER A 82 -4.31 -12.14 -3.21
C SER A 82 -3.20 -13.18 -3.40
N ALA A 83 -2.37 -13.36 -2.37
CA ALA A 83 -1.17 -14.20 -2.43
C ALA A 83 -0.21 -13.78 -3.56
N LEU A 84 -0.12 -12.47 -3.80
CA LEU A 84 0.77 -11.88 -4.80
C LEU A 84 2.11 -11.45 -4.19
N SER A 85 3.08 -11.19 -5.06
CA SER A 85 4.33 -10.50 -4.73
C SER A 85 4.47 -9.31 -5.67
N CYS A 86 4.96 -8.20 -5.14
CA CYS A 86 5.29 -6.98 -5.88
C CYS A 86 6.80 -6.90 -6.09
N CYS A 87 7.21 -6.19 -7.13
CA CYS A 87 8.58 -5.75 -7.32
C CYS A 87 8.56 -4.42 -8.08
N VAL A 88 9.45 -3.49 -7.73
CA VAL A 88 9.73 -2.33 -8.59
C VAL A 88 10.69 -2.77 -9.67
N VAL A 89 10.30 -2.56 -10.92
CA VAL A 89 11.23 -2.60 -12.04
C VAL A 89 11.52 -1.15 -12.43
N SER A 90 12.76 -0.83 -12.77
CA SER A 90 13.17 0.49 -13.26
C SER A 90 13.86 0.36 -14.63
N GLY A 91 13.85 1.43 -15.42
CA GLY A 91 14.62 1.50 -16.67
C GLY A 91 14.08 0.68 -17.85
N LEU A 92 12.84 0.16 -17.79
CA LEU A 92 12.20 -0.46 -18.94
C LEU A 92 11.65 0.62 -19.89
N SER A 93 12.07 0.59 -21.15
CA SER A 93 11.63 1.54 -22.18
C SER A 93 10.12 1.47 -22.50
N ASN A 94 9.46 0.36 -22.18
CA ASN A 94 8.01 0.19 -22.33
C ASN A 94 7.21 0.46 -21.03
N MET A 95 7.86 0.91 -19.95
CA MET A 95 7.19 1.16 -18.66
C MET A 95 6.04 2.17 -18.76
N ALA A 96 6.15 3.17 -19.63
CA ALA A 96 5.09 4.14 -19.88
C ALA A 96 3.79 3.50 -20.44
N GLN A 97 3.83 2.26 -20.93
CA GLN A 97 2.65 1.52 -21.38
C GLN A 97 1.89 0.85 -20.23
N TYR A 98 2.53 0.71 -19.06
CA TYR A 98 2.01 -0.04 -17.91
C TYR A 98 1.94 0.79 -16.62
N ALA A 99 2.51 2.00 -16.59
CA ALA A 99 2.42 2.93 -15.48
C ALA A 99 1.29 3.96 -15.74
N ALA A 100 0.45 4.22 -14.73
CA ALA A 100 -0.46 5.35 -14.77
C ALA A 100 0.34 6.66 -14.76
N GLN A 101 -0.09 7.66 -15.55
CA GLN A 101 0.62 8.93 -15.66
C GLN A 101 0.47 9.72 -14.35
N ARG A 102 1.60 9.95 -13.66
CA ARG A 102 1.66 10.57 -12.31
C ARG A 102 0.98 11.94 -12.23
N ASP A 103 0.91 12.68 -13.34
CA ASP A 103 0.35 14.04 -13.40
C ASP A 103 -1.17 14.09 -13.68
N ALA A 104 -1.85 12.95 -13.76
CA ALA A 104 -3.27 12.89 -14.09
C ALA A 104 -4.21 13.14 -12.88
N VAL A 105 -3.68 13.21 -11.65
CA VAL A 105 -4.47 13.60 -10.48
C VAL A 105 -4.62 15.12 -10.47
N GLN A 106 -5.60 15.60 -11.23
CA GLN A 106 -6.11 16.96 -11.11
C GLN A 106 -6.79 17.10 -9.74
N ILE A 107 -6.17 17.85 -8.83
CA ILE A 107 -6.83 18.35 -7.62
C ILE A 107 -7.95 19.27 -8.11
N GLN A 108 -9.21 18.84 -7.97
CA GLN A 108 -10.34 19.76 -8.12
C GLN A 108 -10.36 20.64 -6.87
N ASP A 109 -9.78 21.83 -6.99
CA ASP A 109 -10.11 22.95 -6.10
C ASP A 109 -11.58 23.32 -6.33
N GLU A 110 -12.45 22.97 -5.38
CA GLU A 110 -13.78 23.56 -5.29
C GLU A 110 -13.67 24.95 -4.66
N SER A 111 -13.65 25.98 -5.51
CA SER A 111 -14.02 27.35 -5.14
C SER A 111 -15.25 27.78 -5.93
N GLU A 112 -16.42 27.76 -5.29
CA GLU A 112 -17.43 28.84 -5.26
C GLU A 112 -18.55 28.50 -4.26
#